data_AF-A0A9Q0S2X4-F1
#
_entry.id   AF-A0A9Q0S2X4-F1
#
_cell.length_a   1.000
_cell.length_b   1.000
_cell.length_c   1.000
_cell.angle_alpha   90.00
_cell.angle_beta   90.00
_cell.angle_gamma   90.00
#
_symmetry.space_group_name_H-M   'P 1'
#
loop_
_entity.id
_entity.type
_entity.pdbx_description
1 polymer ?
#
loop_
_entity_poly.entity_id
_entity_poly.type
_entity_poly.pdbx_seq_one_letter_code
_entity_poly.pdbx_strand_id
1 'polypeptide(L)' 'MKENILTERPELFIQDGSVRPGILVMINDADWELMGELEYELQPDDNIIFMSTLHGG' A
#
# COMPACT_ATOMS: atom_id res chain seq x y z
N MET A 1 -5.65 -10.35 -16.23
CA MET A 1 -5.61 -9.08 -15.46
C MET A 1 -4.16 -8.78 -15.17
N LYS A 2 -3.72 -7.56 -15.49
CA LYS A 2 -2.30 -7.21 -15.64
C LYS A 2 -1.56 -7.31 -14.31
N GLU A 3 -0.45 -8.02 -14.38
CA GLU A 3 0.64 -8.08 -13.41
C GLU A 3 1.19 -6.67 -13.17
N ASN A 4 0.69 -6.00 -12.13
CA ASN A 4 1.36 -4.86 -11.47
C ASN A 4 1.92 -5.32 -10.12
N ILE A 5 2.33 -6.58 -10.02
CA ILE A 5 3.00 -7.10 -8.85
C ILE A 5 4.41 -6.49 -8.88
N LEU A 6 4.74 -5.75 -7.83
CA LEU A 6 6.07 -5.22 -7.52
C LEU A 6 7.12 -6.33 -7.61
N THR A 7 7.67 -6.59 -8.80
CA THR A 7 8.47 -7.80 -9.06
C THR A 7 9.95 -7.64 -8.79
N GLU A 8 10.45 -6.44 -8.47
CA GLU A 8 11.90 -6.27 -8.37
C GLU A 8 12.44 -6.15 -6.94
N ARG A 9 11.72 -5.54 -5.99
CA ARG A 9 12.25 -5.24 -4.63
C ARG A 9 11.17 -5.06 -3.53
N PRO A 10 10.60 -6.16 -2.98
CA PRO A 10 9.62 -6.09 -1.90
C PRO A 10 10.13 -5.35 -0.64
N GLU A 11 11.45 -5.36 -0.41
CA GLU A 11 12.11 -4.64 0.67
C GLU A 11 12.01 -3.11 0.57
N LEU A 12 11.66 -2.56 -0.61
CA LEU A 12 11.39 -1.13 -0.75
C LEU A 12 10.01 -0.73 -0.22
N PHE A 13 9.10 -1.70 -0.07
CA PHE A 13 7.70 -1.48 0.30
C PHE A 13 7.35 -1.94 1.71
N ILE A 14 8.06 -2.94 2.24
CA ILE A 14 7.77 -3.55 3.55
C ILE A 14 8.93 -3.32 4.51
N GLN A 15 8.62 -2.89 5.73
CA GLN A 15 9.55 -2.74 6.84
C GLN A 15 8.88 -3.26 8.13
N ASP A 16 9.60 -4.07 8.91
CA ASP A 16 9.14 -4.60 10.22
C ASP A 16 7.76 -5.28 10.18
N GLY A 17 7.42 -5.92 9.05
CA GLY A 17 6.16 -6.64 8.87
C GLY A 17 4.97 -5.77 8.47
N SER A 18 5.17 -4.46 8.25
CA SER A 18 4.16 -3.54 7.74
C SER A 18 4.66 -2.75 6.54
N VAL A 19 3.81 -1.91 5.95
CA VAL A 19 4.18 -0.99 4.89
C VAL A 19 5.22 0.00 5.42
N ARG A 20 6.28 0.21 4.64
CA ARG A 20 7.41 1.07 5.00
C ARG A 20 6.93 2.51 5.24
N PRO A 21 7.40 3.20 6.31
CA PRO A 21 7.11 4.60 6.53
C PRO A 21 7.43 5.47 5.31
N GLY A 22 6.54 6.42 5.00
CA GLY A 22 6.63 7.26 3.79
C GLY A 22 6.02 6.62 2.54
N ILE A 23 5.23 5.56 2.70
CA ILE A 23 4.31 5.05 1.70
C ILE A 23 2.90 5.24 2.25
N LEU A 24 2.07 5.99 1.52
CA LEU A 24 0.64 6.11 1.77
C LEU A 24 -0.09 4.95 1.11
N VAL A 25 -1.09 4.44 1.79
CA VAL A 25 -1.96 3.37 1.28
C VAL A 25 -3.39 3.89 1.23
N MET A 26 -4.01 3.76 0.07
CA MET A 26 -5.42 4.12 -0.12
C MET A 26 -6.23 2.91 -0.53
N ILE A 27 -7.45 2.81 -0.01
CA ILE A 27 -8.46 1.82 -0.33
C ILE A 27 -9.65 2.58 -0.92
N ASN A 28 -9.94 2.38 -2.21
CA ASN A 28 -11.03 3.08 -2.91
C ASN A 28 -10.98 4.61 -2.72
N ASP A 29 -9.78 5.19 -2.91
CA ASP A 29 -9.48 6.62 -2.77
C ASP A 29 -9.62 7.19 -1.33
N ALA A 30 -9.80 6.32 -0.33
CA ALA A 30 -9.81 6.67 1.09
C ALA A 30 -8.52 6.23 1.79
N ASP A 31 -8.08 7.00 2.79
CA ASP A 31 -6.91 6.66 3.61
C ASP A 31 -7.19 5.39 4.44
N TRP A 32 -6.30 4.40 4.35
CA TRP A 32 -6.47 3.11 5.04
C TRP A 32 -6.43 3.20 6.57
N GLU A 33 -5.87 4.28 7.14
CA GLU A 33 -5.83 4.52 8.59
C GLU A 33 -7.26 4.62 9.14
N LEU A 34 -8.19 5.15 8.33
CA LEU A 34 -9.61 5.22 8.65
C LEU A 34 -10.35 3.89 8.47
N MET A 35 -9.73 2.95 7.76
CA MET A 35 -10.31 1.65 7.38
C MET A 35 -9.84 0.52 8.30
N GLY A 36 -8.93 0.79 9.25
CA GLY A 36 -8.39 -0.21 10.18
C GLY A 36 -7.04 -0.79 9.75
N GLU A 37 -6.35 -0.17 8.79
CA GLU A 37 -4.99 -0.53 8.36
C GLU A 37 -4.87 -2.04 8.01
N LEU A 38 -4.00 -2.78 8.72
CA LEU A 38 -3.76 -4.21 8.51
C LEU A 38 -4.95 -5.10 8.90
N GLU A 39 -5.91 -4.57 9.66
CA GLU A 39 -7.11 -5.30 10.07
C GLU A 39 -8.25 -5.16 9.03
N TYR A 40 -8.07 -4.33 8.00
CA TYR A 40 -9.06 -4.20 6.94
C TYR A 40 -9.19 -5.50 6.14
N GLU A 41 -10.39 -6.07 6.13
CA GLU A 41 -10.70 -7.24 5.30
C GLU A 41 -10.99 -6.79 3.87
N LEU A 42 -10.08 -7.15 2.94
CA LEU A 42 -10.22 -6.84 1.52
C LEU A 42 -11.53 -7.37 0.95
N GLN A 43 -12.22 -6.52 0.20
CA GLN A 43 -13.45 -6.86 -0.48
C GLN A 43 -13.20 -7.10 -1.98
N PRO A 44 -14.08 -7.86 -2.65
CA PRO A 44 -14.06 -7.96 -4.09
C PRO A 44 -14.13 -6.57 -4.74
N ASP A 45 -13.31 -6.37 -5.77
CA ASP A 45 -13.22 -5.14 -6.57
C ASP A 45 -12.65 -3.90 -5.84
N ASP A 46 -12.04 -4.07 -4.66
CA ASP A 46 -11.29 -2.98 -4.02
C ASP A 46 -10.10 -2.53 -4.87
N ASN A 47 -9.93 -1.21 -4.97
CA ASN A 47 -8.76 -0.60 -5.56
C ASN A 47 -7.78 -0.18 -4.45
N ILE A 48 -6.63 -0.84 -4.40
CA ILE A 48 -5.57 -0.55 -3.43
C ILE A 48 -4.44 0.20 -4.12
N ILE A 49 -4.14 1.40 -3.63
CA ILE A 49 -3.10 2.27 -4.19
C ILE A 49 -2.00 2.47 -3.14
N PHE A 50 -0.75 2.21 -3.55
CA PHE A 50 0.45 2.52 -2.77
C PHE A 50 1.15 3.73 -3.39
N MET A 51 1.28 4.82 -2.64
CA MET A 51 1.97 6.04 -3.07
C MET A 51 3.18 6.28 -2.19
N SER A 52 4.39 6.13 -2.74
CA SER A 52 5.58 6.57 -2.01
C SER A 52 5.62 8.10 -1.99
N THR A 53 5.65 8.69 -0.80
CA THR A 53 5.82 10.13 -0.60
C THR A 53 7.29 10.54 -0.47
N LEU A 54 8.23 9.61 -0.69
CA LEU A 54 9.65 9.89 -0.72
C LEU A 54 9.99 10.78 -1.92
N HIS A 55 10.10 12.08 -1.65
CA HIS A 55 10.85 12.99 -2.49
C HIS A 55 12.34 12.72 -2.25
N GLY A 56 13.05 12.28 -3.29
CA GLY A 56 14.51 12.32 -3.28
C GLY A 56 14.95 13.77 -3.11
N GLY A 57 15.60 14.06 -1.98
CA GLY A 57 16.51 15.20 -1.90
C GLY A 57 17.76 14.93 -2.72
#